data_AF-A0A4V3UPW7-F1
#
_entry.id   AF-A0A4V3UPW7-F1
#
_cell.length_a   1.000
_cell.length_b   1.000
_cell.length_c   1.000
_cell.angle_alpha   90.00
_cell.angle_beta   90.00
_cell.angle_gamma   90.00
#
_symmetry.space_group_name_H-M   'P 1'
#
loop_
_entity.id
_entity.type
_entity.pdbx_description
1 polymer ?
#
loop_
_entity_poly.entity_id
_entity_poly.type
_entity_poly.pdbx_seq_one_letter_code
_entity_poly.pdbx_strand_id
1 'polypeptide(L)'
;MAPSQFPSKSILTSKVIQHEETEETDFFPVASFVQHRRFFRSHCLRLMHPPWYRNSLLASTGYLEFANAGDFAANVWNDIPVPLHAKILMAIGGPLALMMSMVAVRDGLLSWQNVRVLRAERKYLKTLRHHYLTSDSTVDVDLVSLIDSRLGVGFRELGTELIDRIAMDIFLGVGALVVGIGTLMAIWGANPRVFNASNLLSGFVGNSFAAAYGVVNAVWSVYLVWRFQRHVSGVTRCPTVDSFRDRLRLRFRRFQWHSIISAITGLVVGAASMVTARMWWGYVVLIPCMVVQIGCNRFWRRRLGYDRPLVSPTNDHHFAPPNFNKESGDIRDDEKHSLFDSLSSTVALYDALEPLPSNDLNCTSLDALLQFVVSNDLFDSLCAWLAHDQSVSPRLHKAIFCPLPEHTEISITPRHLLHLPGSEQTTLHDLCRGFLETEGRKVLLSRERYLLELVGYSLQWDSPG
;
A
#
# COMPACT_ATOMS: atom_id res chain seq x y z
N MET A 1 1.40 -40.21 24.37
CA MET A 1 0.80 -39.73 23.10
C MET A 1 -0.70 -39.73 23.29
N ALA A 2 -1.27 -38.55 23.52
CA ALA A 2 -2.70 -38.32 23.72
C ALA A 2 -3.10 -37.13 22.82
N PRO A 3 -4.26 -37.17 22.16
CA PRO A 3 -4.69 -36.10 21.26
C PRO A 3 -5.22 -34.92 22.09
N SER A 4 -4.63 -33.75 21.91
CA SER A 4 -5.12 -32.49 22.46
C SER A 4 -6.40 -32.06 21.74
N GLN A 5 -7.49 -31.94 22.49
CA GLN A 5 -8.79 -31.50 22.04
C GLN A 5 -8.72 -30.03 21.57
N PHE A 6 -9.07 -29.80 20.31
CA PHE A 6 -9.40 -28.47 19.82
C PHE A 6 -10.73 -28.01 20.44
N PRO A 7 -10.83 -26.80 21.01
CA PRO A 7 -12.14 -26.26 21.34
C PRO A 7 -12.92 -26.00 20.05
N SER A 8 -14.19 -26.43 20.06
CA SER A 8 -15.13 -26.40 18.95
C SER A 8 -15.21 -25.04 18.23
N LYS A 9 -15.05 -25.08 16.89
CA LYS A 9 -15.27 -23.95 15.97
C LYS A 9 -16.67 -23.33 16.07
N SER A 10 -17.65 -24.01 16.66
CA SER A 10 -19.04 -23.52 16.72
C SER A 10 -19.29 -22.42 17.76
N ILE A 11 -18.44 -22.31 18.79
CA ILE A 11 -18.67 -21.39 19.92
C ILE A 11 -18.14 -19.98 19.58
N LEU A 12 -17.14 -19.87 18.72
CA LEU A 12 -16.61 -18.57 18.27
C LEU A 12 -17.54 -17.88 17.26
N THR A 13 -18.19 -18.64 16.36
CA THR A 13 -19.16 -18.10 15.39
C THR A 13 -20.43 -17.59 16.07
N SER A 14 -20.88 -18.21 17.16
CA SER A 14 -22.10 -17.80 17.86
C SER A 14 -21.96 -16.46 18.59
N LYS A 15 -20.75 -16.10 19.07
CA LYS A 15 -20.53 -14.82 19.77
C LYS A 15 -20.34 -13.64 18.84
N VAL A 16 -19.97 -13.86 17.57
CA VAL A 16 -19.84 -12.79 16.56
C VAL A 16 -21.21 -12.31 16.06
N ILE A 17 -22.29 -13.04 16.35
CA ILE A 17 -23.62 -12.84 15.71
C ILE A 17 -24.67 -12.27 16.69
N GLN A 18 -24.41 -12.19 17.99
CA GLN A 18 -25.35 -11.60 18.96
C GLN A 18 -24.72 -10.44 19.70
N HIS A 19 -24.96 -9.21 19.20
CA HIS A 19 -24.82 -8.01 19.99
C HIS A 19 -26.23 -7.50 20.34
N GLU A 20 -26.56 -7.50 21.63
CA GLU A 20 -27.83 -7.02 22.18
C GLU A 20 -28.08 -5.55 21.80
N GLU A 21 -29.31 -5.28 21.34
CA GLU A 21 -29.85 -3.95 21.13
C GLU A 21 -29.81 -3.16 22.45
N THR A 22 -29.02 -2.11 22.48
CA THR A 22 -29.17 -1.05 23.49
C THR A 22 -29.38 0.26 22.72
N GLU A 23 -30.53 0.90 22.96
CA GLU A 23 -30.92 2.18 22.37
C GLU A 23 -29.98 3.32 22.78
N GLU A 24 -29.95 4.38 21.93
CA GLU A 24 -29.43 5.75 22.18
C GLU A 24 -27.98 6.09 21.79
N THR A 25 -27.73 6.31 20.48
CA THR A 25 -27.54 7.65 19.85
C THR A 25 -27.09 7.43 18.40
N ASP A 26 -27.95 7.80 17.45
CA ASP A 26 -27.85 7.52 16.02
C ASP A 26 -26.70 8.27 15.31
N PHE A 27 -25.45 7.90 15.58
CA PHE A 27 -24.30 8.28 14.76
C PHE A 27 -24.19 7.33 13.57
N PHE A 28 -24.87 7.64 12.46
CA PHE A 28 -24.66 6.90 11.21
C PHE A 28 -23.32 7.30 10.57
N PRO A 29 -22.55 6.34 10.03
CA PRO A 29 -21.37 6.69 9.25
C PRO A 29 -21.78 7.53 8.04
N VAL A 30 -21.05 8.62 7.79
CA VAL A 30 -21.29 9.54 6.68
C VAL A 30 -20.08 9.51 5.75
N ALA A 31 -20.29 9.04 4.53
CA ALA A 31 -19.28 9.08 3.48
C ALA A 31 -19.44 10.38 2.68
N SER A 32 -18.45 11.27 2.78
CA SER A 32 -18.44 12.57 2.09
C SER A 32 -17.65 12.55 0.79
N PHE A 33 -18.26 12.98 -0.31
CA PHE A 33 -17.64 13.10 -1.63
C PHE A 33 -17.60 14.54 -2.12
N VAL A 34 -16.51 14.91 -2.80
CA VAL A 34 -16.43 16.14 -3.59
C VAL A 34 -16.38 15.79 -5.06
N GLN A 35 -17.23 16.45 -5.84
CA GLN A 35 -17.28 16.29 -7.29
C GLN A 35 -16.29 17.23 -7.97
N HIS A 36 -15.34 16.65 -8.71
CA HIS A 36 -14.42 17.41 -9.56
C HIS A 36 -14.75 17.23 -11.04
N ARG A 37 -14.79 18.35 -11.78
CA ARG A 37 -14.92 18.35 -13.24
C ARG A 37 -13.54 18.14 -13.87
N ARG A 38 -13.34 17.02 -14.58
CA ARG A 38 -12.14 16.87 -15.43
C ARG A 38 -12.37 17.54 -16.78
N PHE A 39 -11.26 17.99 -17.39
CA PHE A 39 -11.20 18.74 -18.66
C PHE A 39 -11.91 18.05 -19.84
N PHE A 40 -12.18 16.73 -19.74
CA PHE A 40 -13.00 15.96 -20.68
C PHE A 40 -14.24 15.40 -19.97
N ARG A 41 -15.37 16.14 -19.98
CA ARG A 41 -16.78 15.72 -19.72
C ARG A 41 -17.09 14.59 -18.71
N SER A 42 -16.17 14.23 -17.83
CA SER A 42 -16.26 13.13 -16.88
C SER A 42 -16.16 13.73 -15.48
N HIS A 43 -17.23 13.55 -14.72
CA HIS A 43 -17.27 13.90 -13.31
C HIS A 43 -16.49 12.83 -12.53
N CYS A 44 -15.49 13.24 -11.76
CA CYS A 44 -14.74 12.35 -10.88
C CYS A 44 -15.14 12.67 -9.45
N LEU A 45 -15.74 11.70 -8.76
CA LEU A 45 -16.04 11.80 -7.33
C LEU A 45 -14.79 11.44 -6.53
N ARG A 46 -14.47 12.23 -5.50
CA ARG A 46 -13.37 11.95 -4.59
C ARG A 46 -13.90 11.89 -3.17
N LEU A 47 -13.69 10.77 -2.50
CA LEU A 47 -13.94 10.62 -1.06
C LEU A 47 -13.03 11.58 -0.28
N MET A 48 -13.61 12.38 0.62
CA MET A 48 -12.91 13.41 1.38
C MET A 48 -12.27 12.88 2.66
N HIS A 49 -12.94 11.96 3.35
CA HIS A 49 -12.53 11.43 4.64
C HIS A 49 -12.80 9.93 4.74
N PRO A 50 -12.00 9.18 5.52
CA PRO A 50 -10.65 9.52 5.99
C PRO A 50 -9.68 9.83 4.84
N PRO A 51 -8.54 10.52 5.07
CA PRO A 51 -7.43 10.45 4.14
C PRO A 51 -6.83 9.03 4.16
N TRP A 52 -6.51 8.48 2.98
CA TRP A 52 -6.02 7.10 2.85
C TRP A 52 -4.54 7.05 2.49
N TYR A 53 -3.80 6.16 3.15
CA TYR A 53 -2.57 5.62 2.61
C TYR A 53 -2.92 4.58 1.55
N ARG A 54 -2.33 4.70 0.35
CA ARG A 54 -2.63 3.82 -0.78
C ARG A 54 -1.38 3.12 -1.29
N ASN A 55 -1.48 1.84 -1.58
CA ASN A 55 -0.54 1.06 -2.36
C ASN A 55 -0.60 1.50 -3.83
N SER A 56 0.01 2.65 -4.10
CA SER A 56 0.00 3.34 -5.38
C SER A 56 1.17 2.96 -6.29
N LEU A 57 1.93 1.92 -5.95
CA LEU A 57 3.08 1.46 -6.73
C LEU A 57 2.62 1.00 -8.13
N LEU A 58 3.11 1.67 -9.16
CA LEU A 58 2.79 1.34 -10.54
C LEU A 58 3.39 -0.03 -10.93
N ALA A 59 2.68 -0.76 -11.79
CA ALA A 59 3.24 -1.99 -12.37
C ALA A 59 4.48 -1.69 -13.21
N SER A 60 4.49 -0.53 -13.87
CA SER A 60 5.52 -0.10 -14.79
C SER A 60 6.85 0.23 -14.11
N THR A 61 6.87 0.54 -12.80
CA THR A 61 8.15 0.78 -12.11
C THR A 61 9.02 -0.47 -12.01
N GLY A 62 8.42 -1.66 -12.03
CA GLY A 62 9.16 -2.93 -12.13
C GLY A 62 9.97 -3.06 -13.43
N TYR A 63 9.70 -2.23 -14.43
CA TYR A 63 10.40 -2.20 -15.71
C TYR A 63 11.42 -1.05 -15.80
N LEU A 64 11.62 -0.22 -14.77
CA LEU A 64 12.55 0.92 -14.83
C LEU A 64 13.98 0.49 -15.20
N GLU A 65 14.40 -0.68 -14.75
CA GLU A 65 15.71 -1.25 -15.08
C GLU A 65 15.89 -1.56 -16.57
N PHE A 66 14.80 -1.71 -17.35
CA PHE A 66 14.90 -1.87 -18.81
C PHE A 66 15.45 -0.61 -19.49
N ALA A 67 15.32 0.56 -18.87
CA ALA A 67 15.90 1.79 -19.39
C ALA A 67 17.43 1.68 -19.48
N ASN A 68 18.07 1.01 -18.50
CA ASN A 68 19.51 0.75 -18.48
C ASN A 68 19.96 -0.26 -19.54
N ALA A 69 19.03 -1.00 -20.16
CA ALA A 69 19.32 -1.83 -21.33
C ALA A 69 19.04 -1.12 -22.66
N GLY A 70 18.42 0.06 -22.64
CA GLY A 70 18.05 0.81 -23.84
C GLY A 70 19.25 1.31 -24.64
N ASP A 71 20.42 1.44 -24.00
CA ASP A 71 21.69 1.81 -24.62
C ASP A 71 22.47 0.65 -25.22
N PHE A 72 21.94 -0.58 -25.19
CA PHE A 72 22.63 -1.78 -25.68
C PHE A 72 23.26 -1.57 -27.05
N ALA A 73 22.51 -1.02 -27.99
CA ALA A 73 23.02 -0.81 -29.33
C ALA A 73 24.12 0.25 -29.38
N ALA A 74 24.02 1.31 -28.56
CA ALA A 74 25.00 2.40 -28.49
C ALA A 74 26.32 1.94 -27.89
N ASN A 75 26.29 1.09 -26.87
CA ASN A 75 27.51 0.63 -26.21
C ASN A 75 28.17 -0.55 -26.94
N VAL A 76 27.39 -1.42 -27.62
CA VAL A 76 27.92 -2.62 -28.30
C VAL A 76 28.38 -2.33 -29.73
N TRP A 77 27.61 -1.55 -30.50
CA TRP A 77 27.91 -1.25 -31.91
C TRP A 77 28.31 0.21 -32.07
N ASN A 78 29.44 0.56 -31.45
CA ASN A 78 29.97 1.92 -31.41
C ASN A 78 30.96 2.23 -32.55
N ASP A 79 30.91 1.45 -33.63
CA ASP A 79 31.78 1.66 -34.79
C ASP A 79 31.36 2.93 -35.56
N ILE A 80 32.33 3.60 -36.19
CA ILE A 80 32.08 4.75 -37.05
C ILE A 80 32.38 4.36 -38.51
N PRO A 81 31.40 4.45 -39.43
CA PRO A 81 30.01 4.86 -39.22
C PRO A 81 29.17 3.77 -38.55
N VAL A 82 28.21 4.19 -37.70
CA VAL A 82 27.32 3.26 -36.99
C VAL A 82 26.50 2.43 -38.01
N PRO A 83 26.47 1.09 -37.87
CA PRO A 83 25.76 0.24 -38.82
C PRO A 83 24.23 0.46 -38.74
N LEU A 84 23.54 0.24 -39.86
CA LEU A 84 22.10 0.56 -39.98
C LEU A 84 21.23 -0.15 -38.94
N HIS A 85 21.50 -1.44 -38.67
CA HIS A 85 20.75 -2.21 -37.67
C HIS A 85 20.91 -1.62 -36.26
N ALA A 86 22.12 -1.15 -35.90
CA ALA A 86 22.37 -0.51 -34.61
C ALA A 86 21.67 0.85 -34.52
N LYS A 87 21.65 1.65 -35.60
CA LYS A 87 20.87 2.90 -35.65
C LYS A 87 19.38 2.67 -35.41
N ILE A 88 18.79 1.63 -36.00
CA ILE A 88 17.39 1.27 -35.79
C ILE A 88 17.15 0.90 -34.32
N LEU A 89 18.03 0.06 -33.73
CA LEU A 89 17.92 -0.32 -32.33
C LEU A 89 18.07 0.87 -31.37
N MET A 90 19.02 1.78 -31.62
CA MET A 90 19.19 3.03 -30.85
C MET A 90 17.96 3.93 -30.94
N ALA A 91 17.36 4.04 -32.14
CA ALA A 91 16.15 4.82 -32.38
C ALA A 91 14.91 4.24 -31.67
N ILE A 92 14.95 2.98 -31.24
CA ILE A 92 13.92 2.34 -30.42
C ILE A 92 14.28 2.43 -28.93
N GLY A 93 15.50 2.05 -28.56
CA GLY A 93 15.97 1.99 -27.17
C GLY A 93 16.04 3.36 -26.50
N GLY A 94 16.53 4.38 -27.20
CA GLY A 94 16.60 5.75 -26.69
C GLY A 94 15.23 6.30 -26.27
N PRO A 95 14.22 6.32 -27.15
CA PRO A 95 12.86 6.75 -26.80
C PRO A 95 12.19 5.90 -25.73
N LEU A 96 12.42 4.58 -25.70
CA LEU A 96 11.91 3.73 -24.62
C LEU A 96 12.50 4.11 -23.26
N ALA A 97 13.82 4.38 -23.19
CA ALA A 97 14.45 4.88 -21.96
C ALA A 97 13.87 6.24 -21.54
N LEU A 98 13.67 7.17 -22.48
CA LEU A 98 13.01 8.45 -22.20
C LEU A 98 11.56 8.30 -21.71
N MET A 99 10.81 7.34 -22.25
CA MET A 99 9.46 7.04 -21.77
C MET A 99 9.49 6.53 -20.31
N MET A 100 10.50 5.74 -19.94
CA MET A 100 10.66 5.26 -18.56
C MET A 100 10.95 6.37 -17.56
N SER A 101 11.61 7.47 -17.96
CA SER A 101 11.75 8.63 -17.07
C SER A 101 10.40 9.30 -16.77
N MET A 102 9.48 9.34 -17.74
CA MET A 102 8.12 9.84 -17.51
C MET A 102 7.34 8.93 -16.54
N VAL A 103 7.54 7.61 -16.65
CA VAL A 103 6.97 6.64 -15.70
C VAL A 103 7.49 6.89 -14.29
N ALA A 104 8.80 7.08 -14.13
CA ALA A 104 9.42 7.39 -12.84
C ALA A 104 8.87 8.69 -12.22
N VAL A 105 8.73 9.75 -13.02
CA VAL A 105 8.12 11.00 -12.55
C VAL A 105 6.69 10.77 -12.06
N ARG A 106 5.89 9.98 -12.79
CA ARG A 106 4.52 9.67 -12.40
C ARG A 106 4.45 8.87 -11.11
N ASP A 107 5.28 7.84 -10.94
CA ASP A 107 5.31 7.07 -9.68
C ASP A 107 5.80 7.93 -8.51
N GLY A 108 6.83 8.73 -8.72
CA GLY A 108 7.37 9.65 -7.70
C GLY A 108 6.34 10.68 -7.23
N LEU A 109 5.48 11.18 -8.13
CA LEU A 109 4.37 12.06 -7.75
C LEU A 109 3.31 11.34 -6.91
N LEU A 110 2.99 10.07 -7.22
CA LEU A 110 2.06 9.25 -6.44
C LEU A 110 2.64 8.93 -5.06
N SER A 111 3.92 8.58 -5.00
CA SER A 111 4.64 8.33 -3.75
C SER A 111 4.73 9.61 -2.90
N TRP A 112 4.95 10.77 -3.52
CA TRP A 112 4.98 12.05 -2.82
C TRP A 112 3.64 12.42 -2.18
N GLN A 113 2.51 12.07 -2.79
CA GLN A 113 1.19 12.23 -2.18
C GLN A 113 1.09 11.39 -0.89
N ASN A 114 1.53 10.12 -0.92
CA ASN A 114 1.60 9.26 0.25
C ASN A 114 2.54 9.85 1.33
N VAL A 115 3.72 10.35 0.95
CA VAL A 115 4.67 10.97 1.88
C VAL A 115 4.05 12.17 2.59
N ARG A 116 3.31 13.02 1.88
CA ARG A 116 2.66 14.20 2.48
C ARG A 116 1.66 13.80 3.56
N VAL A 117 0.78 12.83 3.26
CA VAL A 117 -0.25 12.40 4.20
C VAL A 117 0.36 11.64 5.40
N LEU A 118 1.38 10.80 5.18
CA LEU A 118 2.11 10.11 6.24
C LEU A 118 2.88 11.08 7.15
N ARG A 119 3.46 12.16 6.59
CA ARG A 119 4.11 13.21 7.38
C ARG A 119 3.11 13.99 8.23
N ALA A 120 1.93 14.26 7.69
CA ALA A 120 0.84 14.92 8.42
C ALA A 120 0.37 14.05 9.60
N GLU A 121 0.08 12.77 9.35
CA GLU A 121 -0.29 11.79 10.39
C GLU A 121 0.81 11.69 11.45
N ARG A 122 2.08 11.56 11.04
CA ARG A 122 3.20 11.48 11.99
C ARG A 122 3.33 12.74 12.85
N LYS A 123 3.11 13.92 12.29
CA LYS A 123 3.11 15.18 13.06
C LYS A 123 1.97 15.16 14.07
N TYR A 124 0.78 14.74 13.65
CA TYR A 124 -0.38 14.64 14.52
C TYR A 124 -0.14 13.66 15.68
N LEU A 125 0.30 12.43 15.39
CA LEU A 125 0.61 11.42 16.40
C LEU A 125 1.68 11.87 17.40
N LYS A 126 2.69 12.63 16.95
CA LYS A 126 3.71 13.20 17.86
C LYS A 126 3.14 14.26 18.78
N THR A 127 2.29 15.15 18.26
CA THR A 127 1.60 16.15 19.09
C THR A 127 0.68 15.47 20.10
N LEU A 128 -0.07 14.46 19.66
CA LEU A 128 -0.98 13.71 20.52
C LEU A 128 -0.22 12.98 21.64
N ARG A 129 0.89 12.30 21.29
CA ARG A 129 1.80 11.69 22.27
C ARG A 129 2.30 12.69 23.30
N HIS A 130 2.70 13.89 22.86
CA HIS A 130 3.17 14.92 23.77
C HIS A 130 2.07 15.37 24.72
N HIS A 131 0.87 15.62 24.20
CA HIS A 131 -0.30 16.02 24.99
C HIS A 131 -0.65 15.03 26.10
N TYR A 132 -0.63 13.72 25.80
CA TYR A 132 -0.90 12.68 26.79
C TYR A 132 0.21 12.52 27.83
N LEU A 133 1.47 12.79 27.47
CA LEU A 133 2.60 12.73 28.40
C LEU A 133 2.71 13.97 29.30
N THR A 134 2.16 15.12 28.87
CA THR A 134 2.22 16.39 29.62
C THR A 134 0.94 16.70 30.40
N SER A 135 -0.15 15.94 30.20
CA SER A 135 -1.36 16.12 30.99
C SER A 135 -1.15 15.60 32.41
N ASP A 136 -1.60 16.36 33.41
CA ASP A 136 -1.52 16.01 34.84
C ASP A 136 -2.41 14.81 35.25
N SER A 137 -3.22 14.30 34.31
CA SER A 137 -3.99 13.07 34.45
C SER A 137 -3.05 11.84 34.52
N THR A 138 -3.49 10.76 35.17
CA THR A 138 -2.75 9.48 35.17
C THR A 138 -2.41 9.07 33.73
N VAL A 139 -1.11 8.99 33.42
CA VAL A 139 -0.63 8.65 32.06
C VAL A 139 -1.13 7.27 31.67
N ASP A 140 -1.95 7.22 30.64
CA ASP A 140 -2.37 5.97 30.00
C ASP A 140 -1.20 5.39 29.20
N VAL A 141 -0.53 4.41 29.79
CA VAL A 141 0.66 3.76 29.23
C VAL A 141 0.33 2.98 27.97
N ASP A 142 -0.88 2.41 27.88
CA ASP A 142 -1.29 1.57 26.75
C ASP A 142 -1.60 2.41 25.51
N LEU A 143 -2.30 3.54 25.69
CA LEU A 143 -2.53 4.49 24.62
C LEU A 143 -1.22 5.07 24.06
N VAL A 144 -0.26 5.39 24.93
CA VAL A 144 1.08 5.85 24.50
C VAL A 144 1.80 4.74 23.73
N SER A 145 1.71 3.48 24.16
CA SER A 145 2.29 2.33 23.45
C SER A 145 1.65 2.10 22.07
N LEU A 146 0.33 2.28 21.95
CA LEU A 146 -0.38 2.24 20.66
C LEU A 146 0.10 3.36 19.73
N ILE A 147 0.24 4.59 20.24
CA ILE A 147 0.75 5.73 19.47
C ILE A 147 2.18 5.45 19.02
N ASP A 148 3.04 4.91 19.89
CA ASP A 148 4.43 4.56 19.55
C ASP A 148 4.49 3.41 18.52
N SER A 149 3.56 2.46 18.58
CA SER A 149 3.41 1.40 17.57
C SER A 149 3.00 1.96 16.21
N ARG A 150 2.01 2.87 16.15
CA ARG A 150 1.60 3.58 14.93
C ARG A 150 2.74 4.44 14.37
N LEU A 151 3.48 5.14 15.23
CA LEU A 151 4.68 5.90 14.83
C LEU A 151 5.80 5.00 14.27
N GLY A 152 5.91 3.77 14.78
CA GLY A 152 6.82 2.75 14.28
C GLY A 152 6.44 2.27 12.88
N VAL A 153 5.18 1.87 12.68
CA VAL A 153 4.66 1.48 11.35
C VAL A 153 4.80 2.63 10.36
N GLY A 154 4.41 3.85 10.76
CA GLY A 154 4.53 5.04 9.91
C GLY A 154 5.98 5.39 9.54
N PHE A 155 6.97 5.05 10.36
CA PHE A 155 8.38 5.19 9.99
C PHE A 155 8.76 4.23 8.86
N ARG A 156 8.32 2.97 8.93
CA ARG A 156 8.56 1.98 7.88
C ARG A 156 7.86 2.37 6.58
N GLU A 157 6.58 2.73 6.64
CA GLU A 157 5.81 3.17 5.47
C GLU A 157 6.46 4.39 4.80
N LEU A 158 6.84 5.40 5.59
CA LEU A 158 7.54 6.57 5.08
C LEU A 158 8.90 6.22 4.46
N GLY A 159 9.64 5.29 5.07
CA GLY A 159 10.92 4.80 4.54
C GLY A 159 10.76 4.11 3.20
N THR A 160 9.74 3.27 3.04
CA THR A 160 9.41 2.64 1.75
C THR A 160 9.06 3.69 0.69
N GLU A 161 8.21 4.68 1.00
CA GLU A 161 7.87 5.71 0.02
C GLU A 161 9.09 6.59 -0.34
N LEU A 162 9.96 6.92 0.61
CA LEU A 162 11.12 7.77 0.35
C LEU A 162 12.27 7.03 -0.35
N ILE A 163 12.65 5.85 0.12
CA ILE A 163 13.84 5.13 -0.33
C ILE A 163 13.49 4.11 -1.41
N ASP A 164 12.50 3.25 -1.16
CA ASP A 164 12.15 2.18 -2.09
C ASP A 164 11.37 2.70 -3.32
N ARG A 165 10.87 3.94 -3.28
CA ARG A 165 10.14 4.56 -4.39
C ARG A 165 10.76 5.86 -4.86
N ILE A 166 10.68 6.95 -4.10
CA ILE A 166 11.15 8.27 -4.58
C ILE A 166 12.64 8.25 -4.93
N ALA A 167 13.51 7.66 -4.10
CA ALA A 167 14.91 7.56 -4.45
C ALA A 167 15.10 6.70 -5.70
N MET A 168 14.45 5.53 -5.79
CA MET A 168 14.46 4.69 -7.00
C MET A 168 14.08 5.49 -8.25
N ASP A 169 12.95 6.21 -8.20
CA ASP A 169 12.42 6.99 -9.31
C ASP A 169 13.35 8.14 -9.69
N ILE A 170 13.98 8.81 -8.73
CA ILE A 170 14.95 9.87 -9.00
C ILE A 170 16.19 9.30 -9.68
N PHE A 171 16.82 8.27 -9.08
CA PHE A 171 18.06 7.71 -9.61
C PHE A 171 17.82 7.05 -10.96
N LEU A 172 16.88 6.11 -11.06
CA LEU A 172 16.60 5.39 -12.30
C LEU A 172 15.91 6.28 -13.34
N GLY A 173 15.09 7.24 -12.94
CA GLY A 173 14.45 8.18 -13.87
C GLY A 173 15.43 9.17 -14.48
N VAL A 174 16.33 9.74 -13.68
CA VAL A 174 17.43 10.60 -14.19
C VAL A 174 18.42 9.78 -15.02
N GLY A 175 18.77 8.58 -14.55
CA GLY A 175 19.57 7.62 -15.31
C GLY A 175 18.96 7.35 -16.69
N ALA A 176 17.69 6.97 -16.73
CA ALA A 176 16.94 6.72 -17.97
C ALA A 176 16.90 7.93 -18.92
N LEU A 177 16.76 9.14 -18.38
CA LEU A 177 16.81 10.38 -19.17
C LEU A 177 18.18 10.56 -19.83
N VAL A 178 19.26 10.43 -19.04
CA VAL A 178 20.65 10.59 -19.51
C VAL A 178 21.00 9.50 -20.52
N VAL A 179 20.65 8.24 -20.23
CA VAL A 179 20.83 7.08 -21.11
C VAL A 179 20.08 7.28 -22.43
N GLY A 180 18.82 7.69 -22.37
CA GLY A 180 18.01 7.94 -23.56
C GLY A 180 18.58 9.03 -24.47
N ILE A 181 19.02 10.16 -23.89
CA ILE A 181 19.68 11.24 -24.64
C ILE A 181 20.99 10.75 -25.26
N GLY A 182 21.85 10.09 -24.47
CA GLY A 182 23.12 9.56 -24.95
C GLY A 182 22.95 8.58 -26.10
N THR A 183 21.97 7.68 -26.00
CA THR A 183 21.65 6.68 -27.02
C THR A 183 21.16 7.32 -28.32
N LEU A 184 20.31 8.35 -28.25
CA LEU A 184 19.88 9.09 -29.44
C LEU A 184 21.04 9.87 -30.07
N MET A 185 21.89 10.50 -29.26
CA MET A 185 23.08 11.20 -29.77
C MET A 185 24.04 10.26 -30.51
N ALA A 186 24.13 8.99 -30.12
CA ALA A 186 25.01 7.98 -30.75
C ALA A 186 24.72 7.81 -32.25
N ILE A 187 23.47 8.03 -32.69
CA ILE A 187 23.07 7.94 -34.10
C ILE A 187 23.86 8.90 -34.98
N TRP A 188 24.25 10.06 -34.43
CA TRP A 188 25.06 11.10 -35.09
C TRP A 188 26.54 11.06 -34.67
N GLY A 189 27.02 9.91 -34.19
CA GLY A 189 28.40 9.70 -33.70
C GLY A 189 29.52 9.93 -34.72
N ALA A 190 29.21 10.25 -35.99
CA ALA A 190 30.21 10.66 -36.97
C ALA A 190 30.96 11.95 -36.57
N ASN A 191 30.38 12.79 -35.71
CA ASN A 191 31.09 13.93 -35.12
C ASN A 191 31.81 13.48 -33.83
N PRO A 192 33.16 13.63 -33.74
CA PRO A 192 33.93 13.18 -32.57
C PRO A 192 33.46 13.75 -31.23
N ARG A 193 32.93 14.99 -31.21
CA ARG A 193 32.39 15.59 -29.98
C ARG A 193 31.09 14.94 -29.54
N VAL A 194 30.21 14.62 -30.50
CA VAL A 194 28.93 13.95 -30.26
C VAL A 194 29.17 12.50 -29.81
N PHE A 195 30.14 11.82 -30.42
CA PHE A 195 30.57 10.47 -30.04
C PHE A 195 31.04 10.40 -28.58
N ASN A 196 31.98 11.27 -28.18
CA ASN A 196 32.50 11.29 -26.82
C ASN A 196 31.42 11.66 -25.79
N ALA A 197 30.55 12.62 -26.13
CA ALA A 197 29.44 13.00 -25.27
C ALA A 197 28.41 11.88 -25.12
N SER A 198 28.05 11.22 -26.23
CA SER A 198 27.12 10.08 -26.25
C SER A 198 27.62 8.94 -25.37
N ASN A 199 28.87 8.49 -25.57
CA ASN A 199 29.48 7.42 -24.77
C ASN A 199 29.57 7.74 -23.27
N LEU A 200 29.87 8.99 -22.94
CA LEU A 200 29.89 9.45 -21.55
C LEU A 200 28.50 9.38 -20.93
N LEU A 201 27.47 9.85 -21.65
CA LEU A 201 26.10 9.91 -21.16
C LEU A 201 25.44 8.53 -21.10
N SER A 202 25.43 7.76 -22.19
CA SER A 202 24.81 6.43 -22.22
C SER A 202 25.60 5.41 -21.42
N GLY A 203 26.91 5.33 -21.63
CA GLY A 203 27.73 4.26 -21.06
C GLY A 203 28.07 4.47 -19.58
N PHE A 204 28.50 5.66 -19.17
CA PHE A 204 29.08 5.88 -17.84
C PHE A 204 28.14 6.63 -16.89
N VAL A 205 27.78 7.87 -17.22
CA VAL A 205 27.05 8.76 -16.31
C VAL A 205 25.63 8.25 -16.07
N GLY A 206 24.90 7.88 -17.13
CA GLY A 206 23.54 7.36 -17.01
C GLY A 206 23.48 6.10 -16.14
N ASN A 207 24.36 5.13 -16.43
CA ASN A 207 24.46 3.86 -15.70
C ASN A 207 24.95 4.02 -14.25
N SER A 208 25.73 5.07 -13.94
CA SER A 208 26.19 5.33 -12.56
C SER A 208 25.06 5.59 -11.57
N PHE A 209 23.92 6.12 -12.03
CA PHE A 209 22.76 6.34 -11.17
C PHE A 209 22.13 5.03 -10.70
N ALA A 210 22.08 4.02 -11.57
CA ALA A 210 21.61 2.68 -11.20
C ALA A 210 22.52 2.03 -10.16
N ALA A 211 23.84 2.17 -10.33
CA ALA A 211 24.82 1.71 -9.35
C ALA A 211 24.69 2.41 -7.99
N ALA A 212 24.54 3.74 -8.00
CA ALA A 212 24.35 4.53 -6.80
C ALA A 212 23.07 4.11 -6.05
N TYR A 213 21.96 3.93 -6.76
CA TYR A 213 20.72 3.44 -6.15
C TYR A 213 20.86 2.04 -5.59
N GLY A 214 21.54 1.13 -6.30
CA GLY A 214 21.79 -0.23 -5.81
C GLY A 214 22.47 -0.24 -4.44
N VAL A 215 23.44 0.66 -4.21
CA VAL A 215 24.10 0.82 -2.89
C VAL A 215 23.14 1.40 -1.84
N VAL A 216 22.41 2.47 -2.18
CA VAL A 216 21.43 3.08 -1.26
C VAL A 216 20.38 2.06 -0.82
N ASN A 217 19.82 1.31 -1.78
CA ASN A 217 18.84 0.26 -1.52
C ASN A 217 19.42 -0.86 -0.65
N ALA A 218 20.67 -1.26 -0.89
CA ALA A 218 21.32 -2.29 -0.08
C ALA A 218 21.47 -1.87 1.38
N VAL A 219 21.92 -0.64 1.65
CA VAL A 219 22.06 -0.12 3.03
C VAL A 219 20.70 -0.08 3.72
N TRP A 220 19.68 0.43 3.05
CA TRP A 220 18.32 0.47 3.57
C TRP A 220 17.75 -0.93 3.84
N SER A 221 17.95 -1.86 2.91
CA SER A 221 17.50 -3.24 3.03
C SER A 221 18.17 -3.98 4.19
N VAL A 222 19.47 -3.76 4.44
CA VAL A 222 20.17 -4.30 5.61
C VAL A 222 19.52 -3.80 6.91
N TYR A 223 19.25 -2.49 6.98
CA TYR A 223 18.54 -1.91 8.11
C TYR A 223 17.15 -2.54 8.32
N LEU A 224 16.37 -2.71 7.25
CA LEU A 224 15.07 -3.35 7.31
C LEU A 224 15.16 -4.82 7.79
N VAL A 225 16.08 -5.60 7.23
CA VAL A 225 16.26 -7.01 7.61
C VAL A 225 16.62 -7.14 9.10
N TRP A 226 17.56 -6.32 9.57
CA TRP A 226 17.93 -6.26 10.98
C TRP A 226 16.73 -5.90 11.87
N ARG A 227 15.98 -4.87 11.48
CA ARG A 227 14.79 -4.43 12.21
C ARG A 227 13.72 -5.51 12.28
N PHE A 228 13.38 -6.14 11.15
CA PHE A 228 12.39 -7.22 11.11
C PHE A 228 12.86 -8.48 11.84
N GLN A 229 14.16 -8.75 11.91
CA GLN A 229 14.69 -9.84 12.71
C GLN A 229 14.41 -9.62 14.20
N ARG A 230 14.48 -8.37 14.68
CA ARG A 230 14.10 -8.01 16.04
C ARG A 230 12.61 -8.25 16.29
N HIS A 231 11.74 -7.87 15.36
CA HIS A 231 10.29 -8.13 15.48
C HIS A 231 9.98 -9.64 15.51
N VAL A 232 10.58 -10.44 14.61
CA VAL A 232 10.42 -11.90 14.61
C VAL A 232 10.88 -12.50 15.94
N SER A 233 11.99 -12.02 16.49
CA SER A 233 12.50 -12.48 17.79
C SER A 233 11.55 -12.11 18.93
N GLY A 234 10.97 -10.91 18.94
CA GLY A 234 9.94 -10.50 19.91
C GLY A 234 8.71 -11.40 19.86
N VAL A 235 8.18 -11.65 18.65
CA VAL A 235 7.03 -12.55 18.42
C VAL A 235 7.30 -13.98 18.92
N THR A 236 8.55 -14.46 18.85
CA THR A 236 8.86 -15.82 19.35
C THR A 236 8.89 -15.92 20.87
N ARG A 237 9.10 -14.81 21.57
CA ARG A 237 9.29 -14.78 23.03
C ARG A 237 8.01 -14.42 23.79
N CYS A 238 7.02 -13.84 23.10
CA CYS A 238 5.80 -13.37 23.75
C CYS A 238 4.67 -14.41 23.63
N PRO A 239 4.12 -14.93 24.74
CA PRO A 239 3.05 -15.94 24.70
C PRO A 239 1.67 -15.35 24.34
N THR A 240 1.49 -14.03 24.47
CA THR A 240 0.21 -13.35 24.18
C THR A 240 -0.19 -13.41 22.71
N VAL A 241 0.76 -13.70 21.81
CA VAL A 241 0.53 -13.70 20.35
C VAL A 241 0.47 -15.10 19.75
N ASP A 242 0.31 -16.14 20.57
CA ASP A 242 0.38 -17.54 20.13
C ASP A 242 -0.65 -17.89 19.05
N SER A 243 -1.86 -17.32 19.14
CA SER A 243 -2.92 -17.48 18.13
C SER A 243 -2.57 -16.89 16.75
N PHE A 244 -1.71 -15.87 16.71
CA PHE A 244 -1.34 -15.13 15.48
C PHE A 244 0.13 -15.30 15.08
N ARG A 245 0.90 -16.07 15.85
CA ARG A 245 2.36 -16.19 15.77
C ARG A 245 2.83 -16.52 14.34
N ASP A 246 2.16 -17.45 13.67
CA ASP A 246 2.53 -17.86 12.32
C ASP A 246 2.22 -16.77 11.29
N ARG A 247 1.08 -16.09 11.41
CA ARG A 247 0.71 -14.95 10.54
C ARG A 247 1.69 -13.78 10.70
N LEU A 248 2.05 -13.45 11.95
CA LEU A 248 3.06 -12.44 12.29
C LEU A 248 4.45 -12.78 11.75
N ARG A 249 4.94 -13.99 12.03
CA ARG A 249 6.25 -14.45 11.51
C ARG A 249 6.28 -14.41 10.00
N LEU A 250 5.23 -14.91 9.34
CA LEU A 250 5.13 -14.91 7.89
C LEU A 250 5.14 -13.49 7.33
N ARG A 251 4.44 -12.54 7.96
CA ARG A 251 4.44 -11.12 7.55
C ARG A 251 5.85 -10.53 7.56
N PHE A 252 6.56 -10.63 8.68
CA PHE A 252 7.91 -10.07 8.80
C PHE A 252 8.94 -10.82 7.94
N ARG A 253 8.82 -12.15 7.82
CA ARG A 253 9.68 -12.95 6.92
C ARG A 253 9.50 -12.55 5.45
N ARG A 254 8.27 -12.25 5.00
CA ARG A 254 8.03 -11.76 3.64
C ARG A 254 8.72 -10.42 3.38
N PHE A 255 8.72 -9.50 4.35
CA PHE A 255 9.48 -8.25 4.24
C PHE A 255 10.99 -8.48 4.19
N GLN A 256 11.51 -9.37 5.03
CA GLN A 256 12.93 -9.75 5.00
C GLN A 256 13.32 -10.32 3.63
N TRP A 257 12.57 -11.30 3.12
CA TRP A 257 12.82 -11.90 1.82
C TRP A 257 12.80 -10.87 0.70
N HIS A 258 11.80 -9.99 0.67
CA HIS A 258 11.74 -8.93 -0.32
C HIS A 258 12.96 -8.00 -0.24
N SER A 259 13.34 -7.57 0.96
CA SER A 259 14.49 -6.67 1.17
C SER A 259 15.81 -7.33 0.75
N ILE A 260 16.02 -8.60 1.09
CA ILE A 260 17.22 -9.36 0.71
C ILE A 260 17.32 -9.50 -0.81
N ILE A 261 16.23 -9.96 -1.46
CA ILE A 261 16.21 -10.17 -2.90
C ILE A 261 16.40 -8.83 -3.63
N SER A 262 15.73 -7.77 -3.19
CA SER A 262 15.85 -6.43 -3.77
C SER A 262 17.27 -5.86 -3.62
N ALA A 263 17.91 -6.03 -2.46
CA ALA A 263 19.28 -5.58 -2.23
C ALA A 263 20.29 -6.28 -3.13
N ILE A 264 20.24 -7.62 -3.18
CA ILE A 264 21.15 -8.42 -4.02
C ILE A 264 20.94 -8.06 -5.48
N THR A 265 19.69 -8.01 -5.93
CA THR A 265 19.35 -7.65 -7.32
C THR A 265 19.84 -6.25 -7.64
N GLY A 266 19.59 -5.26 -6.78
CA GLY A 266 20.02 -3.88 -6.98
C GLY A 266 21.56 -3.73 -7.06
N LEU A 267 22.31 -4.44 -6.23
CA LEU A 267 23.78 -4.44 -6.29
C LEU A 267 24.30 -5.08 -7.58
N VAL A 268 23.74 -6.23 -7.98
CA VAL A 268 24.13 -6.93 -9.20
C VAL A 268 23.79 -6.09 -10.43
N VAL A 269 22.60 -5.49 -10.47
CA VAL A 269 22.18 -4.58 -11.54
C VAL A 269 23.09 -3.37 -11.60
N GLY A 270 23.39 -2.74 -10.46
CA GLY A 270 24.31 -1.62 -10.39
C GLY A 270 25.70 -1.95 -10.94
N ALA A 271 26.27 -3.09 -10.54
CA ALA A 271 27.56 -3.55 -11.04
C ALA A 271 27.52 -3.90 -12.53
N ALA A 272 26.48 -4.63 -12.97
CA ALA A 272 26.31 -5.01 -14.37
C ALA A 272 26.10 -3.79 -15.27
N SER A 273 25.34 -2.79 -14.83
CA SER A 273 25.12 -1.51 -15.52
C SER A 273 26.41 -0.70 -15.67
N MET A 274 27.38 -0.80 -14.76
CA MET A 274 28.70 -0.19 -14.98
C MET A 274 29.55 -0.97 -15.99
N VAL A 275 29.35 -2.29 -16.07
CA VAL A 275 30.05 -3.16 -17.01
C VAL A 275 29.56 -2.96 -18.45
N THR A 276 28.26 -2.67 -18.65
CA THR A 276 27.67 -2.48 -19.98
C THR A 276 28.34 -1.36 -20.78
N ALA A 277 28.96 -0.38 -20.11
CA ALA A 277 29.73 0.69 -20.73
C ALA A 277 30.88 0.19 -21.62
N ARG A 278 31.40 -1.01 -21.36
CA ARG A 278 32.56 -1.58 -22.09
C ARG A 278 32.34 -3.00 -22.59
N MET A 279 31.43 -3.76 -21.98
CA MET A 279 31.32 -5.19 -22.24
C MET A 279 29.87 -5.64 -22.39
N TRP A 280 29.56 -6.24 -23.54
CA TRP A 280 28.20 -6.66 -23.90
C TRP A 280 27.63 -7.73 -22.94
N TRP A 281 28.47 -8.54 -22.30
CA TRP A 281 28.01 -9.57 -21.38
C TRP A 281 27.39 -9.01 -20.09
N GLY A 282 27.62 -7.72 -19.78
CA GLY A 282 26.88 -7.02 -18.72
C GLY A 282 25.37 -7.06 -18.95
N TYR A 283 24.93 -6.92 -20.21
CA TYR A 283 23.51 -7.00 -20.56
C TYR A 283 22.92 -8.40 -20.36
N VAL A 284 23.72 -9.46 -20.57
CA VAL A 284 23.29 -10.84 -20.29
C VAL A 284 23.00 -11.03 -18.80
N VAL A 285 23.79 -10.43 -17.92
CA VAL A 285 23.59 -10.45 -16.47
C VAL A 285 22.37 -9.62 -16.04
N LEU A 286 22.06 -8.53 -16.76
CA LEU A 286 20.90 -7.69 -16.45
C LEU A 286 19.56 -8.40 -16.69
N ILE A 287 19.44 -9.26 -17.71
CA ILE A 287 18.20 -9.97 -18.05
C ILE A 287 17.55 -10.69 -16.85
N PRO A 288 18.23 -11.63 -16.14
CA PRO A 288 17.64 -12.30 -14.99
C PRO A 288 17.30 -11.32 -13.86
N CYS A 289 18.10 -10.26 -13.67
CA CYS A 289 17.84 -9.26 -12.64
C CYS A 289 16.56 -8.46 -12.93
N MET A 290 16.32 -8.09 -14.19
CA MET A 290 15.08 -7.43 -14.61
C MET A 290 13.85 -8.30 -14.35
N VAL A 291 13.94 -9.61 -14.63
CA VAL A 291 12.85 -10.57 -14.33
C VAL A 291 12.58 -10.63 -12.82
N VAL A 292 13.62 -10.68 -12.00
CA VAL A 292 13.50 -10.66 -10.54
C VAL A 292 12.88 -9.35 -10.05
N GLN A 293 13.23 -8.21 -10.63
CA GLN A 293 12.67 -6.91 -10.25
C GLN A 293 11.18 -6.78 -10.59
N ILE A 294 10.74 -7.28 -11.75
CA ILE A 294 9.31 -7.41 -12.09
C ILE A 294 8.61 -8.29 -11.05
N GLY A 295 9.24 -9.42 -10.69
CA GLY A 295 8.76 -10.33 -9.64
C GLY A 295 8.61 -9.63 -8.29
N CYS A 296 9.61 -8.86 -7.87
CA CYS A 296 9.61 -8.10 -6.62
C CYS A 296 8.50 -7.05 -6.60
N ASN A 297 8.33 -6.27 -7.67
CA ASN A 297 7.24 -5.30 -7.79
C ASN A 297 5.87 -5.99 -7.68
N ARG A 298 5.67 -7.10 -8.41
CA ARG A 298 4.41 -7.86 -8.34
C ARG A 298 4.17 -8.46 -6.96
N PHE A 299 5.21 -8.95 -6.30
CA PHE A 299 5.15 -9.47 -4.95
C PHE A 299 4.77 -8.37 -3.95
N TRP A 300 5.39 -7.18 -4.06
CA TRP A 300 5.05 -6.03 -3.24
C TRP A 300 3.58 -5.69 -3.37
N ARG A 301 3.11 -5.46 -4.60
CA ARG A 301 1.73 -5.03 -4.88
C ARG A 301 0.68 -6.02 -4.39
N ARG A 302 0.96 -7.33 -4.45
CA ARG A 302 -0.01 -8.38 -4.09
C ARG A 302 0.07 -8.83 -2.64
N ARG A 303 1.26 -8.89 -2.04
CA ARG A 303 1.51 -9.56 -0.76
C ARG A 303 2.00 -8.63 0.36
N LEU A 304 2.69 -7.54 0.04
CA LEU A 304 3.25 -6.63 1.05
C LEU A 304 2.43 -5.35 1.20
N GLY A 305 2.22 -4.61 0.12
CA GLY A 305 1.45 -3.37 0.14
C GLY A 305 0.01 -3.57 0.60
N TYR A 306 -0.56 -2.53 1.17
CA TYR A 306 -1.94 -2.49 1.64
C TYR A 306 -2.42 -1.04 1.60
N ASP A 307 -3.74 -0.87 1.65
CA ASP A 307 -4.38 0.43 1.81
C ASP A 307 -4.87 0.55 3.26
N ARG A 308 -4.77 1.75 3.86
CA ARG A 308 -5.34 1.97 5.19
C ARG A 308 -5.85 3.40 5.37
N PRO A 309 -6.90 3.60 6.18
CA PRO A 309 -7.26 4.93 6.64
C PRO A 309 -6.13 5.50 7.52
N LEU A 310 -5.90 6.80 7.40
CA LEU A 310 -4.95 7.54 8.23
C LEU A 310 -5.66 8.15 9.42
N VAL A 311 -4.88 8.32 10.48
CA VAL A 311 -5.31 8.94 11.71
C VAL A 311 -5.28 10.47 11.54
N SER A 312 -6.41 11.13 11.78
CA SER A 312 -6.62 12.57 11.58
C SER A 312 -7.44 13.16 12.71
N PRO A 313 -7.27 14.46 13.08
CA PRO A 313 -8.07 15.12 14.11
C PRO A 313 -9.58 15.04 13.87
N THR A 314 -10.00 15.05 12.60
CA THR A 314 -11.42 14.94 12.22
C THR A 314 -11.99 13.53 12.43
N ASN A 315 -11.13 12.52 12.58
CA ASN A 315 -11.48 11.11 12.69
C ASN A 315 -11.08 10.55 14.07
N ASP A 316 -11.11 11.38 15.11
CA ASP A 316 -10.77 10.97 16.49
C ASP A 316 -11.63 9.81 17.02
N HIS A 317 -12.77 9.52 16.39
CA HIS A 317 -13.57 8.32 16.66
C HIS A 317 -12.85 6.99 16.35
N HIS A 318 -11.83 6.96 15.48
CA HIS A 318 -10.99 5.76 15.24
C HIS A 318 -9.80 5.63 16.22
N PHE A 319 -9.66 6.56 17.17
CA PHE A 319 -8.82 6.33 18.35
C PHE A 319 -9.55 5.57 19.45
N ALA A 320 -10.87 5.65 19.49
CA ALA A 320 -11.67 4.95 20.49
C ALA A 320 -12.12 3.59 19.94
N PRO A 321 -11.82 2.46 20.61
CA PRO A 321 -12.63 1.26 20.44
C PRO A 321 -14.10 1.60 20.78
N PRO A 322 -15.08 0.82 20.27
CA PRO A 322 -16.51 1.16 20.30
C PRO A 322 -17.19 1.29 21.68
N ASN A 323 -16.46 1.43 22.80
CA ASN A 323 -17.01 1.45 24.16
C ASN A 323 -16.36 2.49 25.11
N PHE A 324 -15.95 3.66 24.62
CA PHE A 324 -15.31 4.68 25.48
C PHE A 324 -16.27 5.63 26.23
N ASN A 325 -17.56 5.29 26.31
CA ASN A 325 -18.51 5.93 27.23
C ASN A 325 -18.95 4.92 28.29
N LYS A 326 -18.06 4.55 29.21
CA LYS A 326 -18.48 3.99 30.50
C LYS A 326 -17.56 4.46 31.61
N GLU A 327 -18.11 5.34 32.43
CA GLU A 327 -17.67 5.55 33.81
C GLU A 327 -17.64 4.19 34.52
N SER A 328 -16.46 3.62 34.78
CA SER A 328 -16.16 2.81 35.97
C SER A 328 -14.73 2.29 35.87
N GLY A 329 -13.96 2.53 36.93
CA GLY A 329 -12.57 2.11 37.01
C GLY A 329 -12.43 0.60 37.10
N ASP A 330 -11.92 -0.02 36.03
CA ASP A 330 -10.99 -1.15 36.07
C ASP A 330 -10.36 -1.35 34.67
N ILE A 331 -9.59 -0.37 34.19
CA ILE A 331 -9.14 -0.27 32.78
C ILE A 331 -7.61 -0.34 32.72
N ARG A 332 -7.03 -1.53 32.90
CA ARG A 332 -5.59 -1.76 32.66
C ARG A 332 -5.28 -2.90 31.69
N ASP A 333 -6.27 -3.70 31.31
CA ASP A 333 -6.09 -4.84 30.39
C ASP A 333 -6.94 -4.74 29.10
N ASP A 334 -7.86 -3.77 28.98
CA ASP A 334 -8.88 -3.75 27.92
C ASP A 334 -8.36 -3.34 26.53
N GLU A 335 -7.32 -2.52 26.41
CA GLU A 335 -6.91 -1.99 25.09
C GLU A 335 -5.88 -2.85 24.34
N LYS A 336 -4.96 -3.54 25.03
CA LYS A 336 -4.16 -4.59 24.37
C LYS A 336 -5.09 -5.70 23.89
N HIS A 337 -6.10 -6.06 24.69
CA HIS A 337 -7.21 -6.89 24.23
C HIS A 337 -7.91 -6.28 23.02
N SER A 338 -8.20 -4.96 22.97
CA SER A 338 -8.81 -4.32 21.79
C SER A 338 -8.03 -4.49 20.47
N LEU A 339 -6.69 -4.46 20.48
CA LEU A 339 -5.86 -4.68 19.28
C LEU A 339 -5.89 -6.14 18.83
N PHE A 340 -5.74 -7.07 19.77
CA PHE A 340 -5.81 -8.50 19.50
C PHE A 340 -7.22 -8.93 19.09
N ASP A 341 -8.26 -8.34 19.67
CA ASP A 341 -9.66 -8.55 19.35
C ASP A 341 -9.99 -7.98 17.97
N SER A 342 -9.48 -6.79 17.65
CA SER A 342 -9.58 -6.21 16.31
C SER A 342 -8.93 -7.10 15.26
N LEU A 343 -7.74 -7.64 15.55
CA LEU A 343 -7.06 -8.58 14.66
C LEU A 343 -7.84 -9.90 14.54
N SER A 344 -8.31 -10.46 15.66
CA SER A 344 -9.11 -11.68 15.72
C SER A 344 -10.39 -11.54 14.89
N SER A 345 -11.13 -10.46 15.10
CA SER A 345 -12.35 -10.11 14.38
C SER A 345 -12.08 -9.95 12.89
N THR A 346 -11.04 -9.20 12.52
CA THR A 346 -10.67 -9.01 11.11
C THR A 346 -10.32 -10.32 10.42
N VAL A 347 -9.56 -11.20 11.09
CA VAL A 347 -9.20 -12.52 10.55
C VAL A 347 -10.43 -13.42 10.43
N ALA A 348 -11.27 -13.48 11.46
CA ALA A 348 -12.50 -14.27 11.43
C ALA A 348 -13.44 -13.81 10.32
N LEU A 349 -13.58 -12.50 10.11
CA LEU A 349 -14.42 -11.94 9.07
C LEU A 349 -13.84 -12.16 7.67
N TYR A 350 -12.52 -12.04 7.51
CA TYR A 350 -11.85 -12.37 6.26
C TYR A 350 -12.04 -13.85 5.88
N ASP A 351 -11.90 -14.76 6.85
CA ASP A 351 -12.08 -16.19 6.66
C ASP A 351 -13.58 -16.53 6.43
N ALA A 352 -14.52 -15.81 7.05
CA ALA A 352 -15.97 -15.98 6.83
C ALA A 352 -16.44 -15.51 5.44
N LEU A 353 -15.76 -14.52 4.84
CA LEU A 353 -16.00 -14.08 3.46
C LEU A 353 -15.24 -14.92 2.42
N GLU A 354 -14.56 -15.99 2.83
CA GLU A 354 -14.01 -16.95 1.88
C GLU A 354 -15.18 -17.66 1.16
N PRO A 355 -15.13 -17.86 -0.18
CA PRO A 355 -16.21 -18.49 -0.92
C PRO A 355 -16.36 -19.98 -0.55
N LEU A 356 -16.98 -20.25 0.59
CA LEU A 356 -17.70 -21.49 0.87
C LEU A 356 -19.08 -21.42 0.19
N PRO A 357 -19.74 -22.55 -0.10
CA PRO A 357 -21.04 -22.53 -0.73
C PRO A 357 -22.05 -21.86 0.19
N SER A 358 -22.39 -20.63 -0.20
CA SER A 358 -23.55 -19.80 0.12
C SER A 358 -24.55 -20.47 1.06
N ASN A 359 -24.60 -20.08 2.34
CA ASN A 359 -25.82 -20.12 3.18
C ASN A 359 -25.66 -19.51 4.59
N ASP A 360 -24.45 -19.27 5.11
CA ASP A 360 -24.29 -18.92 6.53
C ASP A 360 -24.21 -17.40 6.84
N LEU A 361 -23.99 -16.53 5.86
CA LEU A 361 -24.19 -15.09 6.08
C LEU A 361 -25.66 -14.77 5.83
N ASN A 362 -26.35 -14.22 6.85
CA ASN A 362 -27.71 -13.66 6.79
C ASN A 362 -27.78 -12.42 5.86
N CYS A 363 -27.43 -12.59 4.59
CA CYS A 363 -27.44 -11.59 3.53
C CYS A 363 -28.77 -11.62 2.75
N THR A 364 -29.88 -11.95 3.42
CA THR A 364 -31.20 -12.11 2.79
C THR A 364 -31.88 -10.77 2.52
N SER A 365 -31.57 -9.72 3.29
CA SER A 365 -32.07 -8.35 3.08
C SER A 365 -30.94 -7.34 2.84
N LEU A 366 -31.25 -6.25 2.13
CA LEU A 366 -30.32 -5.13 1.92
C LEU A 366 -29.97 -4.43 3.23
N ASP A 367 -30.93 -4.32 4.15
CA ASP A 367 -30.73 -3.72 5.46
C ASP A 367 -29.73 -4.49 6.31
N ALA A 368 -29.89 -5.81 6.43
CA ALA A 368 -28.93 -6.64 7.14
C ALA A 368 -27.51 -6.58 6.52
N LEU A 369 -27.43 -6.49 5.19
CA LEU A 369 -26.15 -6.40 4.48
C LEU A 369 -25.48 -5.02 4.72
N LEU A 370 -26.24 -3.93 4.64
CA LEU A 370 -25.73 -2.59 4.94
C LEU A 370 -25.36 -2.45 6.41
N GLN A 371 -26.15 -3.01 7.32
CA GLN A 371 -25.82 -3.06 8.74
C GLN A 371 -24.53 -3.83 8.96
N PHE A 372 -24.34 -4.99 8.30
CA PHE A 372 -23.07 -5.72 8.34
C PHE A 372 -21.89 -4.88 7.83
N VAL A 373 -22.06 -4.16 6.72
CA VAL A 373 -21.03 -3.27 6.16
C VAL A 373 -20.68 -2.13 7.12
N VAL A 374 -21.68 -1.55 7.77
CA VAL A 374 -21.52 -0.46 8.75
C VAL A 374 -20.84 -0.96 10.02
N SER A 375 -21.31 -2.08 10.60
CA SER A 375 -20.76 -2.67 11.82
C SER A 375 -19.31 -3.11 11.69
N ASN A 376 -18.79 -3.24 10.47
CA ASN A 376 -17.41 -3.67 10.19
C ASN A 376 -16.53 -2.59 9.54
N ASP A 377 -16.94 -1.32 9.60
CA ASP A 377 -16.22 -0.16 9.03
C ASP A 377 -15.94 -0.26 7.51
N LEU A 378 -16.79 -0.97 6.75
CA LEU A 378 -16.61 -1.16 5.31
C LEU A 378 -17.39 -0.13 4.48
N PHE A 379 -18.20 0.72 5.11
CA PHE A 379 -19.13 1.63 4.44
C PHE A 379 -18.44 2.64 3.51
N ASP A 380 -17.38 3.30 3.98
CA ASP A 380 -16.61 4.24 3.15
C ASP A 380 -16.01 3.56 1.91
N SER A 381 -15.56 2.31 2.08
CA SER A 381 -15.01 1.50 0.99
C SER A 381 -16.08 1.08 0.00
N LEU A 382 -17.28 0.72 0.49
CA LEU A 382 -18.44 0.43 -0.35
C LEU A 382 -18.84 1.66 -1.17
N CYS A 383 -18.97 2.83 -0.53
CA CYS A 383 -19.33 4.06 -1.24
C CYS A 383 -18.25 4.46 -2.27
N ALA A 384 -16.97 4.33 -1.92
CA ALA A 384 -15.87 4.59 -2.86
C ALA A 384 -15.87 3.62 -4.05
N TRP A 385 -16.20 2.35 -3.81
CA TRP A 385 -16.36 1.35 -4.86
C TRP A 385 -17.56 1.67 -5.76
N LEU A 386 -18.73 1.94 -5.19
CA LEU A 386 -19.94 2.34 -5.93
C LEU A 386 -19.74 3.60 -6.78
N ALA A 387 -18.87 4.52 -6.34
CA ALA A 387 -18.56 5.75 -7.08
C ALA A 387 -17.74 5.52 -8.36
N HIS A 388 -16.98 4.42 -8.44
CA HIS A 388 -15.95 4.19 -9.45
C HIS A 388 -16.12 2.92 -10.28
N ASP A 389 -16.84 1.92 -9.76
CA ASP A 389 -16.96 0.64 -10.42
C ASP A 389 -17.86 0.72 -11.67
N GLN A 390 -17.41 0.08 -12.75
CA GLN A 390 -18.08 0.12 -14.06
C GLN A 390 -19.34 -0.76 -14.11
N SER A 391 -19.49 -1.70 -13.17
CA SER A 391 -20.67 -2.55 -13.04
C SER A 391 -21.90 -1.79 -12.51
N VAL A 392 -21.68 -0.62 -11.89
CA VAL A 392 -22.77 0.21 -11.36
C VAL A 392 -23.51 0.88 -12.53
N SER A 393 -24.82 0.61 -12.63
CA SER A 393 -25.63 1.20 -13.70
C SER A 393 -25.62 2.74 -13.62
N PRO A 394 -25.60 3.47 -14.75
CA PRO A 394 -25.63 4.93 -14.73
C PRO A 394 -26.86 5.52 -14.03
N ARG A 395 -27.98 4.77 -13.99
CA ARG A 395 -29.20 5.16 -13.29
C ARG A 395 -29.00 5.12 -11.78
N LEU A 396 -28.51 3.99 -11.27
CA LEU A 396 -28.19 3.81 -9.85
C LEU A 396 -27.09 4.79 -9.39
N HIS A 397 -26.06 4.99 -10.21
CA HIS A 397 -25.00 5.96 -9.93
C HIS A 397 -25.57 7.38 -9.77
N LYS A 398 -26.47 7.79 -10.67
CA LYS A 398 -27.15 9.10 -10.58
C LYS A 398 -28.09 9.19 -9.38
N ALA A 399 -28.77 8.10 -9.01
CA ALA A 399 -29.66 8.07 -7.86
C ALA A 399 -28.89 8.21 -6.54
N ILE A 400 -27.72 7.58 -6.42
CA ILE A 400 -26.85 7.64 -5.24
C ILE A 400 -26.08 8.96 -5.17
N PHE A 401 -25.45 9.36 -6.28
CA PHE A 401 -24.54 10.51 -6.35
C PHE A 401 -25.17 11.70 -7.09
N CYS A 402 -26.45 11.97 -6.82
CA CYS A 402 -27.22 13.05 -7.44
C CYS A 402 -26.32 14.30 -7.65
N PRO A 403 -26.13 14.75 -8.90
CA PRO A 403 -25.20 15.85 -9.18
C PRO A 403 -25.81 17.15 -8.65
N LEU A 404 -25.39 17.56 -7.45
CA LEU A 404 -25.63 18.90 -6.93
C LEU A 404 -24.71 19.91 -7.65
N PRO A 405 -25.05 21.23 -7.63
CA PRO A 405 -24.24 22.27 -8.27
C PRO A 405 -22.76 22.24 -7.83
N GLU A 406 -21.86 22.63 -8.75
CA GLU A 406 -20.40 22.53 -8.60
C GLU A 406 -19.92 23.03 -7.21
N HIS A 407 -19.10 22.22 -6.52
CA HIS A 407 -18.47 22.47 -5.19
C HIS A 407 -19.31 22.13 -3.94
N THR A 408 -20.42 21.40 -4.06
CA THR A 408 -21.13 20.88 -2.88
C THR A 408 -20.60 19.51 -2.45
N GLU A 409 -20.41 19.35 -1.15
CA GLU A 409 -20.08 18.08 -0.51
C GLU A 409 -21.31 17.16 -0.54
N ILE A 410 -21.17 15.97 -1.14
CA ILE A 410 -22.21 14.94 -1.18
C ILE A 410 -21.98 14.05 0.03
N SER A 411 -22.88 14.11 1.00
CA SER A 411 -22.87 13.25 2.20
C SER A 411 -23.81 12.06 2.00
N ILE A 412 -23.27 10.85 2.03
CA ILE A 412 -24.03 9.60 1.86
C ILE A 412 -24.11 8.89 3.20
N THR A 413 -25.33 8.52 3.59
CA THR A 413 -25.60 7.71 4.79
C THR A 413 -26.20 6.36 4.39
N PRO A 414 -26.10 5.32 5.24
CA PRO A 414 -26.75 4.04 4.98
C PRO A 414 -28.27 4.19 4.73
N ARG A 415 -28.91 5.13 5.42
CA ARG A 415 -30.33 5.47 5.23
C ARG A 415 -30.61 5.93 3.80
N HIS A 416 -29.73 6.74 3.18
CA HIS A 416 -29.93 7.18 1.80
C HIS A 416 -29.97 6.00 0.82
N LEU A 417 -29.17 4.96 1.06
CA LEU A 417 -29.15 3.76 0.22
C LEU A 417 -30.41 2.89 0.39
N LEU A 418 -30.96 2.84 1.61
CA LEU A 418 -32.19 2.13 1.91
C LEU A 418 -33.46 2.80 1.34
N HIS A 419 -33.44 4.11 1.12
CA HIS A 419 -34.57 4.86 0.57
C HIS A 419 -34.63 4.87 -0.97
N LEU A 420 -33.74 4.12 -1.65
CA LEU A 420 -33.77 4.01 -3.11
C LEU A 420 -35.05 3.30 -3.60
N PRO A 421 -35.51 3.56 -4.84
CA PRO A 421 -36.65 2.86 -5.43
C PRO A 421 -36.47 1.33 -5.42
N GLY A 422 -37.54 0.56 -5.20
CA GLY A 422 -37.46 -0.89 -5.01
C GLY A 422 -36.75 -1.67 -6.12
N SER A 423 -36.84 -1.23 -7.38
CA SER A 423 -36.10 -1.84 -8.49
C SER A 423 -34.58 -1.66 -8.38
N GLU A 424 -34.14 -0.55 -7.81
CA GLU A 424 -32.73 -0.22 -7.60
C GLU A 424 -32.16 -0.89 -6.35
N GLN A 425 -33.00 -1.15 -5.33
CA GLN A 425 -32.61 -1.88 -4.12
C GLN A 425 -32.13 -3.31 -4.42
N THR A 426 -32.81 -4.04 -5.30
CA THR A 426 -32.37 -5.40 -5.70
C THR A 426 -31.02 -5.36 -6.39
N THR A 427 -30.81 -4.39 -7.29
CA THR A 427 -29.52 -4.22 -7.98
C THR A 427 -28.42 -3.84 -6.99
N LEU A 428 -28.73 -2.96 -6.03
CA LEU A 428 -27.79 -2.56 -4.98
C LEU A 428 -27.43 -3.74 -4.07
N HIS A 429 -28.39 -4.61 -3.75
CA HIS A 429 -28.15 -5.81 -2.94
C HIS A 429 -27.13 -6.74 -3.59
N ASP A 430 -27.30 -7.06 -4.88
CA ASP A 430 -26.36 -7.89 -5.63
C ASP A 430 -24.98 -7.24 -5.74
N LEU A 431 -24.93 -5.91 -5.97
CA LEU A 431 -23.68 -5.16 -6.00
C LEU A 431 -22.96 -5.16 -4.64
N CYS A 432 -23.67 -5.03 -3.53
CA CYS A 432 -23.06 -5.07 -2.21
C CYS A 432 -22.54 -6.47 -1.87
N ARG A 433 -23.22 -7.54 -2.30
CA ARG A 433 -22.70 -8.91 -2.22
C ARG A 433 -21.41 -9.06 -3.04
N GLY A 434 -21.43 -8.60 -4.30
CA GLY A 434 -20.24 -8.63 -5.16
C GLY A 434 -19.07 -7.81 -4.60
N PHE A 435 -19.35 -6.69 -3.95
CA PHE A 435 -18.35 -5.91 -3.22
C PHE A 435 -17.72 -6.73 -2.09
N LEU A 436 -18.51 -7.36 -1.21
CA LEU A 436 -18.01 -8.14 -0.08
C LEU A 436 -17.10 -9.30 -0.53
N GLU A 437 -17.49 -9.99 -1.61
CA GLU A 437 -16.71 -11.11 -2.18
C GLU A 437 -15.37 -10.66 -2.79
N THR A 438 -15.26 -9.40 -3.24
CA THR A 438 -14.12 -8.90 -4.00
C THR A 438 -13.34 -7.81 -3.26
N GLU A 439 -13.80 -6.56 -3.30
CA GLU A 439 -13.12 -5.40 -2.73
C GLU A 439 -13.20 -5.38 -1.19
N GLY A 440 -14.34 -5.76 -0.60
CA GLY A 440 -14.48 -5.89 0.86
C GLY A 440 -13.43 -6.85 1.44
N ARG A 441 -13.24 -8.01 0.80
CA ARG A 441 -12.18 -8.96 1.16
C ARG A 441 -10.77 -8.38 1.02
N LYS A 442 -10.51 -7.52 0.03
CA LYS A 442 -9.21 -6.82 -0.13
C LYS A 442 -8.98 -5.77 0.96
N VAL A 443 -10.03 -5.05 1.37
CA VAL A 443 -9.97 -4.08 2.49
C VAL A 443 -9.63 -4.81 3.78
N LEU A 444 -10.29 -5.94 4.07
CA LEU A 444 -10.01 -6.73 5.27
C LEU A 444 -8.62 -7.34 5.27
N LEU A 445 -8.15 -7.83 4.12
CA LEU A 445 -6.77 -8.30 3.98
C LEU A 445 -5.76 -7.16 4.21
N SER A 446 -6.10 -5.94 3.81
CA SER A 446 -5.27 -4.76 4.04
C SER A 446 -5.27 -4.36 5.53
N ARG A 447 -6.44 -4.41 6.18
CA ARG A 447 -6.61 -4.21 7.63
C ARG A 447 -5.81 -5.25 8.44
N GLU A 448 -5.91 -6.54 8.08
CA GLU A 448 -5.13 -7.62 8.70
C GLU A 448 -3.63 -7.35 8.60
N ARG A 449 -3.12 -7.01 7.41
CA ARG A 449 -1.70 -6.71 7.19
C ARG A 449 -1.21 -5.56 8.07
N TYR A 450 -2.00 -4.50 8.19
CA TYR A 450 -1.69 -3.36 9.03
C TYR A 450 -1.71 -3.71 10.52
N LEU A 451 -2.75 -4.42 10.98
CA LEU A 451 -2.87 -4.85 12.38
C LEU A 451 -1.74 -5.81 12.80
N LEU A 452 -1.36 -6.75 11.94
CA LEU A 452 -0.20 -7.63 12.18
C LEU A 452 1.09 -6.81 12.38
N GLU A 453 1.26 -5.73 11.63
CA GLU A 453 2.42 -4.86 11.84
C GLU A 453 2.31 -4.09 13.15
N LEU A 454 1.17 -3.47 13.46
CA LEU A 454 0.96 -2.77 14.73
C LEU A 454 1.27 -3.66 15.93
N VAL A 455 0.75 -4.89 15.94
CA VAL A 455 1.04 -5.89 16.97
C VAL A 455 2.53 -6.21 17.03
N GLY A 456 3.20 -6.39 15.89
CA GLY A 456 4.64 -6.64 15.91
C GLY A 456 5.47 -5.45 16.41
N TYR A 457 4.97 -4.22 16.26
CA TYR A 457 5.60 -3.02 16.81
C TYR A 457 5.34 -2.82 18.31
N SER A 458 4.15 -3.18 18.82
CA SER A 458 3.86 -3.07 20.25
C SER A 458 4.74 -4.02 21.08
N LEU A 459 5.00 -5.23 20.58
CA LEU A 459 5.87 -6.23 21.23
C LEU A 459 7.33 -5.79 21.38
N GLN A 460 7.80 -4.81 20.59
CA GLN A 460 9.18 -4.33 20.65
C GLN A 460 9.44 -3.51 21.91
N TRP A 461 8.44 -2.82 22.44
CA TRP A 461 8.53 -1.93 23.61
C TRP A 461 8.40 -2.70 24.93
N ASP A 462 7.77 -3.88 24.91
CA ASP A 462 7.59 -4.76 26.07
C ASP A 462 8.78 -5.71 26.34
N SER A 463 9.80 -5.71 25.48
CA SER A 463 11.01 -6.53 25.71
C SER A 463 12.03 -5.76 26.54
N PRO A 464 12.32 -6.14 27.79
CA PRO A 464 13.44 -5.56 28.54
C PRO A 464 14.73 -5.79 27.75
N GLY A 465 15.48 -4.71 27.55
CA GLY A 465 16.75 -4.69 26.81
C GLY A 465 17.82 -5.53 27.47
#